data_AF-A0AAU9DH89-F1
#
_entry.id   AF-A0AAU9DH89-F1
#
_cell.length_a   1.000
_cell.length_b   1.000
_cell.length_c   1.000
_cell.angle_alpha   90.00
_cell.angle_beta   90.00
_cell.angle_gamma   90.00
#
_symmetry.space_group_name_H-M   'P 1'
#
loop_
_entity.id
_entity.type
_entity.pdbx_description
1 polymer ?
#
loop_
_entity_poly.entity_id
_entity_poly.type
_entity_poly.pdbx_seq_one_letter_code
_entity_poly.pdbx_strand_id
1 'polypeptide(L)'
;MIAYYDFDSKKHSSIISYFNKNFIKTEEIEKQYSKFLTKAFKIRNDSDYEDFFIISKDEVKEQLKNAKEFIERIEKYIQENIYK
;
A
#
# COMPACT_ATOMS: atom_id res chain seq x y z
N MET A 1 7.75 -0.43 8.17
CA MET A 1 6.58 -0.66 9.06
C MET A 1 6.43 -2.13 9.43
N ILE A 2 6.02 -3.02 8.52
CA ILE A 2 5.64 -4.41 8.86
C ILE A 2 6.81 -5.22 9.45
N ALA A 3 8.04 -4.97 8.98
CA ALA A 3 9.25 -5.59 9.54
C ALA A 3 9.48 -5.26 11.03
N TYR A 4 9.01 -4.12 11.56
CA TYR A 4 9.08 -3.82 12.99
C TYR A 4 8.17 -4.71 13.84
N TYR A 5 7.21 -5.38 13.21
CA TYR A 5 6.32 -6.36 13.83
C TYR A 5 6.74 -7.79 13.52
N ASP A 6 8.01 -7.99 13.17
CA ASP A 6 8.66 -9.28 12.91
C ASP A 6 7.94 -10.16 11.87
N PHE A 7 7.27 -9.50 10.92
CA PHE A 7 6.62 -10.16 9.80
C PHE A 7 7.32 -9.84 8.49
N ASP A 8 7.70 -10.88 7.75
CA ASP A 8 8.22 -10.78 6.39
C ASP A 8 7.62 -11.88 5.51
N SER A 9 7.44 -11.59 4.23
CA SER A 9 6.89 -12.53 3.26
C SER A 9 7.36 -12.21 1.84
N LYS A 10 7.78 -13.25 1.11
CA LYS A 10 8.14 -13.13 -0.31
C LYS A 10 6.95 -12.85 -1.23
N LYS A 11 5.72 -13.03 -0.74
CA LYS A 11 4.48 -12.79 -1.50
C LYS A 11 3.89 -11.43 -1.15
N HIS A 12 3.72 -10.58 -2.17
CA HIS A 12 3.08 -9.26 -2.02
C HIS A 12 1.65 -9.36 -1.47
N SER A 13 0.87 -10.35 -1.92
CA SER A 13 -0.50 -10.57 -1.44
C SER A 13 -0.56 -10.87 0.07
N SER A 14 0.41 -11.62 0.59
CA SER A 14 0.53 -11.89 2.03
C SER A 14 0.90 -10.64 2.82
N ILE A 15 1.80 -9.79 2.30
CA ILE A 15 2.15 -8.49 2.90
C ILE A 15 0.91 -7.59 2.97
N ILE A 16 0.16 -7.46 1.86
CA ILE A 16 -1.06 -6.63 1.80
C ILE A 16 -2.13 -7.17 2.75
N SER A 17 -2.32 -8.48 2.81
CA SER A 17 -3.29 -9.12 3.71
C SER A 17 -2.92 -8.89 5.18
N TYR A 18 -1.64 -9.04 5.53
CA TYR A 18 -1.15 -8.74 6.87
C TYR A 18 -1.37 -7.27 7.21
N PHE A 19 -1.05 -6.36 6.30
CA PHE A 19 -1.24 -4.93 6.51
C PHE A 19 -2.71 -4.59 6.77
N ASN A 20 -3.61 -5.08 5.90
CA ASN A 20 -5.04 -4.86 6.04
C ASN A 20 -5.59 -5.44 7.35
N LYS A 21 -5.14 -6.63 7.75
CA LYS A 21 -5.60 -7.29 8.97
C LYS A 21 -5.16 -6.55 10.23
N ASN A 22 -3.90 -6.12 10.30
CA ASN A 22 -3.30 -5.65 11.54
C ASN A 22 -3.32 -4.13 11.72
N PHE A 23 -3.52 -3.35 10.64
CA PHE A 23 -3.51 -1.89 10.71
C PHE A 23 -4.79 -1.24 10.18
N ILE A 24 -5.42 -1.82 9.16
CA ILE A 24 -6.67 -1.25 8.61
C ILE A 24 -7.89 -1.71 9.41
N LYS A 25 -8.00 -3.01 9.72
CA LYS A 25 -9.14 -3.56 10.48
C LYS A 25 -9.14 -3.13 11.94
N THR A 26 -7.97 -2.85 12.49
CA THR A 26 -7.76 -2.33 13.85
C THR A 26 -7.92 -0.81 13.93
N GLU A 27 -8.16 -0.16 12.77
CA GLU A 27 -8.35 1.29 12.66
C GLU A 27 -7.13 2.16 13.03
N GLU A 28 -5.95 1.54 13.14
CA GLU A 28 -4.64 2.22 13.29
C GLU A 28 -4.26 3.05 12.07
N ILE A 29 -4.69 2.60 10.89
CA ILE A 29 -4.54 3.25 9.60
C ILE A 29 -5.92 3.29 8.90
N GLU A 30 -6.18 4.39 8.20
CA GLU A 30 -7.45 4.70 7.57
C GLU A 30 -7.73 3.76 6.38
N LYS A 31 -9.00 3.35 6.22
CA LYS A 31 -9.43 2.39 5.18
C LYS A 31 -9.10 2.83 3.75
N GLN A 32 -8.91 4.12 3.50
CA GLN A 32 -8.51 4.64 2.18
C GLN A 32 -7.17 4.05 1.69
N TYR A 33 -6.22 3.82 2.60
CA TYR A 33 -4.89 3.32 2.25
C TYR A 33 -4.92 1.85 1.80
N SER A 34 -5.92 1.08 2.22
CA SER A 34 -6.21 -0.25 1.67
C SER A 34 -6.59 -0.19 0.18
N LYS A 35 -7.38 0.82 -0.21
CA LYS A 35 -7.76 1.04 -1.61
C LYS A 35 -6.56 1.45 -2.45
N PHE A 36 -5.68 2.30 -1.92
CA PHE A 36 -4.45 2.71 -2.60
C PHE A 36 -3.55 1.51 -2.90
N LEU A 37 -3.28 0.67 -1.89
CA LEU A 37 -2.47 -0.55 -2.04
C LEU A 37 -3.09 -1.51 -3.05
N THR A 38 -4.40 -1.73 -2.97
CA THR A 38 -5.11 -2.65 -3.88
C THR A 38 -5.07 -2.16 -5.32
N LYS A 39 -5.32 -0.85 -5.56
CA LYS A 39 -5.26 -0.23 -6.89
C LYS A 39 -3.84 -0.29 -7.46
N ALA A 40 -2.82 0.03 -6.65
CA ALA A 40 -1.42 -0.04 -7.07
C ALA A 40 -0.99 -1.48 -7.41
N PHE A 41 -1.36 -2.47 -6.59
CA PHE A 41 -1.06 -3.87 -6.84
C PHE A 41 -1.73 -4.39 -8.11
N LYS A 42 -3.01 -4.03 -8.33
CA LYS A 42 -3.74 -4.41 -9.53
C LYS A 42 -3.11 -3.81 -10.79
N ILE A 43 -2.85 -2.50 -10.81
CA ILE A 43 -2.23 -1.83 -11.96
C ILE A 43 -0.87 -2.44 -12.30
N ARG A 44 -0.06 -2.77 -11.28
CA ARG A 44 1.21 -3.46 -11.52
C ARG A 44 0.98 -4.84 -12.15
N ASN A 45 0.07 -5.63 -11.60
CA ASN A 45 -0.23 -6.96 -12.13
C ASN A 45 -0.73 -6.89 -13.58
N ASP A 46 -1.66 -5.98 -13.86
CA ASP A 46 -2.19 -5.79 -15.20
C ASP A 46 -1.07 -5.29 -16.15
N SER A 47 -0.20 -4.38 -15.71
CA SER A 47 0.95 -3.93 -16.51
C SER A 47 2.00 -5.02 -16.77
N ASP A 48 2.17 -5.98 -15.86
CA ASP A 48 3.17 -7.05 -15.98
C ASP A 48 2.65 -8.24 -16.81
N TYR A 49 1.33 -8.46 -16.88
CA TYR A 49 0.71 -9.68 -17.41
C TYR A 49 -0.37 -9.49 -18.48
N GLU A 50 -0.90 -8.27 -18.70
CA GLU A 50 -1.88 -8.01 -19.77
C GLU A 50 -1.19 -7.48 -21.04
N ASP A 51 -1.44 -8.12 -22.17
CA ASP A 51 -0.81 -7.79 -23.47
C ASP A 51 -1.12 -6.37 -23.98
N PHE A 52 -2.21 -5.75 -23.51
CA PHE A 52 -2.69 -4.43 -23.97
C PHE A 52 -3.04 -3.47 -22.82
N PHE A 53 -2.30 -3.49 -21.71
CA PHE A 53 -2.55 -2.54 -20.62
C PHE A 53 -2.15 -1.11 -21.02
N ILE A 54 -3.15 -0.26 -21.28
CA ILE A 54 -2.96 1.17 -21.55
C ILE A 54 -3.46 1.96 -20.35
N ILE A 55 -2.53 2.61 -19.64
CA ILE A 55 -2.84 3.52 -18.54
C ILE A 55 -2.74 4.97 -19.01
N SER A 56 -3.68 5.82 -18.60
CA SER A 56 -3.64 7.24 -18.93
C SER A 56 -2.60 7.99 -18.09
N LYS A 57 -2.10 9.12 -18.61
CA LYS A 57 -1.19 10.00 -17.86
C LYS A 57 -1.80 10.48 -16.54
N ASP A 58 -3.11 10.70 -16.50
CA ASP A 58 -3.77 11.19 -15.30
C ASP A 58 -3.95 10.09 -14.25
N GLU A 59 -4.21 8.84 -14.65
CA GLU A 59 -4.17 7.70 -13.74
C GLU A 59 -2.77 7.47 -13.15
N VAL A 60 -1.71 7.64 -13.95
CA VAL A 60 -0.32 7.57 -13.45
C VAL A 60 -0.06 8.68 -12.42
N LYS A 61 -0.48 9.92 -12.68
CA LYS A 61 -0.34 11.02 -11.72
C LYS A 61 -1.12 10.77 -10.44
N GLU A 62 -2.35 10.24 -10.55
CA GLU A 62 -3.16 9.87 -9.39
C GLU A 62 -2.47 8.79 -8.56
N GLN A 63 -1.93 7.75 -9.22
CA GLN A 63 -1.17 6.70 -8.55
C GLN A 63 0.05 7.26 -7.81
N LEU A 64 0.80 8.16 -8.44
CA LEU A 64 1.97 8.80 -7.84
C LEU A 64 1.57 9.64 -6.63
N LYS A 65 0.47 10.39 -6.72
CA LYS A 65 -0.07 11.17 -5.61
C LYS A 65 -0.45 10.26 -4.44
N ASN A 66 -1.22 9.20 -4.72
CA ASN A 66 -1.68 8.25 -3.71
C ASN A 66 -0.50 7.54 -3.03
N ALA A 67 0.57 7.22 -3.79
CA ALA A 67 1.78 6.62 -3.25
C ALA A 67 2.53 7.57 -2.28
N LYS A 68 2.65 8.85 -2.63
CA LYS A 68 3.26 9.86 -1.75
C LYS A 68 2.46 10.02 -0.46
N GLU A 69 1.15 10.19 -0.57
CA GLU A 69 0.25 10.30 0.58
C GLU A 69 0.33 9.06 1.50
N PHE A 70 0.39 7.87 0.90
CA PHE A 70 0.58 6.62 1.65
C PHE A 70 1.90 6.61 2.42
N ILE A 71 3.02 6.97 1.78
CA ILE A 71 4.35 6.98 2.42
C ILE A 71 4.36 7.96 3.60
N GLU A 72 3.92 9.20 3.38
CA GLU A 72 3.87 10.24 4.42
C GLU A 72 3.07 9.79 5.64
N ARG A 73 1.91 9.17 5.43
CA ARG A 73 1.06 8.66 6.52
C ARG A 73 1.74 7.54 7.31
N ILE A 74 2.41 6.63 6.62
CA ILE A 74 3.09 5.49 7.25
C ILE A 74 4.34 5.94 8.01
N GLU A 75 5.10 6.88 7.46
CA GLU A 75 6.22 7.51 8.17
C GLU A 75 5.74 8.18 9.46
N LYS A 76 4.66 8.96 9.37
CA LYS A 76 4.02 9.58 10.55
C LYS A 76 3.58 8.52 11.57
N TYR A 77 2.94 7.43 11.13
CA TYR A 77 2.56 6.34 12.02
C TYR A 77 3.75 5.73 12.76
N ILE A 78 4.85 5.46 12.05
CA ILE A 78 6.08 4.89 12.62
C ILE A 78 6.67 5.85 13.66
N GLN A 79 6.72 7.15 13.36
CA GLN A 79 7.22 8.16 14.30
C GLN A 79 6.35 8.24 15.57
N GLU A 80 5.03 8.21 15.44
CA GLU A 80 4.11 8.38 16.56
C GLU A 80 3.95 7.14 17.45
N ASN A 81 4.23 5.94 16.92
CA ASN A 81 3.90 4.68 17.59
C ASN A 81 5.06 3.70 17.77
N ILE A 82 6.14 3.81 16.97
CA ILE A 82 7.29 2.89 17.04
C ILE A 82 8.51 3.55 17.66
N TYR A 83 8.80 4.80 17.30
CA TYR A 83 9.98 5.53 17.81
C TYR A 83 9.68 6.44 19.01
N LYS A 84 8.57 6.18 19.71
CA LYS A 84 8.17 6.95 20.90
C LYS A 84 9.22 6.90 22.01
#